data_AF-A0A2E2FQC2-F1
#
_entry.id   AF-A0A2E2FQC2-F1
#
_cell.length_a   1.000
_cell.length_b   1.000
_cell.length_c   1.000
_cell.angle_alpha   90.00
_cell.angle_beta   90.00
_cell.angle_gamma   90.00
#
_symmetry.space_group_name_H-M   'P 1'
#
loop_
_entity.id
_entity.type
_entity.pdbx_description
1 polymer ?
#
loop_
_entity_poly.entity_id
_entity_poly.type
_entity_poly.pdbx_seq_one_letter_code
_entity_poly.pdbx_strand_id
1 'polypeptide(L)'
;MIIAAAMMIDGEVKALPAPARHHDIIGRWPMPDHKHGLQGFIDSDHGFVTRKEACRIATEEGQLEGRTKTGPKDILFSEDLW
;
A
#
# COMPACT_ATOMS: atom_id res chain seq x y z
N MET A 1 10.57 4.33 -4.89
CA MET A 1 9.79 5.19 -3.96
C MET A 1 8.30 4.82 -3.97
N ILE A 2 7.63 4.74 -2.81
CA ILE A 2 6.19 4.45 -2.74
C ILE A 2 5.35 5.68 -3.09
N ILE A 3 4.45 5.55 -4.08
CA ILE A 3 3.69 6.67 -4.66
C ILE A 3 2.17 6.52 -4.61
N ALA A 4 1.64 5.31 -4.42
CA ALA A 4 0.20 5.05 -4.43
C ALA A 4 -0.14 3.84 -3.55
N ALA A 5 -1.31 3.85 -2.90
CA ALA A 5 -1.88 2.65 -2.31
C ALA A 5 -2.37 1.73 -3.44
N ALA A 6 -2.25 0.41 -3.27
CA ALA A 6 -2.69 -0.54 -4.26
C ALA A 6 -3.26 -1.83 -3.66
N MET A 7 -4.10 -2.51 -4.43
CA MET A 7 -4.60 -3.84 -4.13
C MET A 7 -4.59 -4.68 -5.39
N MET A 8 -4.15 -5.93 -5.29
CA MET A 8 -4.33 -6.93 -6.33
C MET A 8 -5.66 -7.66 -6.09
N ILE A 9 -6.61 -7.44 -7.00
CA ILE A 9 -8.00 -7.93 -6.94
C ILE A 9 -8.26 -8.68 -8.24
N ASP A 10 -8.59 -9.98 -8.15
CA ASP A 10 -8.87 -10.84 -9.30
C ASP A 10 -7.80 -10.79 -10.43
N GLY A 11 -6.53 -10.69 -10.04
CA GLY A 11 -5.39 -10.62 -10.98
C GLY A 11 -5.12 -9.23 -11.55
N GLU A 12 -5.94 -8.22 -11.20
CA GLU A 12 -5.74 -6.84 -11.60
C GLU A 12 -5.22 -5.99 -10.44
N VAL A 13 -4.30 -5.08 -10.74
CA VAL A 13 -3.83 -4.08 -9.77
C VAL A 13 -4.77 -2.88 -9.81
N LYS A 14 -5.46 -2.60 -8.71
CA LYS A 14 -6.22 -1.38 -8.48
C LYS A 14 -5.41 -0.47 -7.58
N ALA A 15 -5.15 0.76 -8.01
CA ALA A 15 -4.35 1.71 -7.25
C ALA A 15 -5.01 3.09 -7.23
N LEU A 16 -4.75 3.84 -6.16
CA LEU A 16 -5.10 5.25 -6.03
C LEU A 16 -3.87 6.03 -5.55
N PRO A 17 -3.55 7.18 -6.16
CA PRO A 17 -2.37 7.95 -5.80
C PRO A 17 -2.47 8.48 -4.36
N ALA A 18 -1.31 8.78 -3.77
CA ALA A 18 -1.23 9.50 -2.51
C ALA A 18 -2.17 10.74 -2.51
N PRO A 19 -2.90 11.02 -1.41
CA PRO A 19 -2.87 10.37 -0.11
C PRO A 19 -3.93 9.26 0.09
N ALA A 20 -4.50 8.70 -0.98
CA ALA A 20 -5.55 7.68 -0.87
C ALA A 20 -5.07 6.43 -0.13
N ARG A 21 -5.95 5.84 0.69
CA ARG A 21 -5.68 4.67 1.54
C ARG A 21 -6.33 3.42 0.98
N HIS A 22 -5.98 2.26 1.54
CA HIS A 22 -6.59 0.99 1.13
C HIS A 22 -8.12 0.98 1.27
N HIS A 23 -8.68 1.69 2.25
CA HIS A 23 -10.14 1.81 2.39
C HIS A 23 -10.78 2.58 1.22
N ASP A 24 -10.09 3.54 0.62
CA ASP A 24 -10.60 4.28 -0.55
C ASP A 24 -10.68 3.35 -1.76
N ILE A 25 -9.70 2.45 -1.90
CA ILE A 25 -9.69 1.42 -2.96
C ILE A 25 -10.86 0.44 -2.74
N ILE A 26 -11.06 -0.03 -1.52
CA ILE A 26 -12.18 -0.92 -1.16
C ILE A 26 -13.53 -0.24 -1.47
N GLY A 27 -13.68 1.04 -1.12
CA GLY A 27 -14.92 1.79 -1.38
C GLY A 27 -15.19 2.00 -2.88
N ARG A 28 -14.15 2.14 -3.70
CA ARG A 28 -14.27 2.36 -5.15
C ARG A 28 -14.49 1.07 -5.95
N TRP A 29 -13.87 -0.02 -5.51
CA TRP A 29 -14.02 -1.35 -6.11
C TRP A 29 -14.52 -2.32 -5.06
N PRO A 30 -15.85 -2.35 -4.81
CA PRO A 30 -16.43 -3.24 -3.83
C PRO A 30 -16.10 -4.69 -4.19
N MET A 31 -15.42 -5.37 -3.26
CA MET A 31 -14.99 -6.75 -3.45
C MET A 31 -16.12 -7.70 -3.04
N PRO A 32 -16.31 -8.82 -3.77
CA PRO A 32 -17.25 -9.85 -3.35
C PRO A 32 -16.84 -10.40 -1.98
N ASP A 33 -17.86 -10.71 -1.17
CA ASP A 33 -17.71 -11.20 0.20
C ASP A 33 -16.62 -12.29 0.24
N HIS A 34 -15.63 -12.11 1.11
CA HIS A 34 -14.55 -13.05 1.47
C HIS A 34 -13.21 -12.97 0.72
N LYS A 35 -13.02 -12.10 -0.28
CA LYS A 35 -11.67 -11.84 -0.82
C LYS A 35 -11.26 -10.39 -0.63
N HIS A 36 -10.71 -10.08 0.55
CA HIS A 36 -9.85 -8.91 0.66
C HIS A 36 -8.62 -9.21 -0.21
N GLY A 37 -8.58 -8.64 -1.43
CA GLY A 37 -7.46 -8.81 -2.36
C GLY A 37 -6.11 -8.52 -1.67
N LEU A 38 -5.01 -8.90 -2.32
CA LEU A 38 -3.68 -8.69 -1.73
C LEU A 38 -3.38 -7.20 -1.66
N GLN A 39 -3.27 -6.68 -0.43
CA GLN A 39 -2.97 -5.27 -0.17
C GLN A 39 -1.48 -4.98 -0.36
N GLY A 40 -1.17 -3.82 -0.92
CA GLY A 40 0.18 -3.43 -1.29
C GLY A 40 0.25 -1.97 -1.74
N PHE A 41 1.25 -1.64 -2.52
CA PHE A 41 1.51 -0.29 -2.98
C PHE A 41 2.04 -0.29 -4.41
N ILE A 42 2.05 0.88 -5.04
CA ILE A 42 2.87 1.10 -6.24
C ILE A 42 4.18 1.75 -5.82
N ASP A 43 5.26 1.08 -6.20
CA ASP A 43 6.59 1.63 -6.25
C ASP A 43 6.85 2.26 -7.64
N SER A 44 7.54 3.40 -7.65
CA SER A 44 7.89 4.14 -8.87
C SER A 44 8.68 3.33 -9.90
N ASP A 45 9.46 2.35 -9.46
CA ASP A 45 10.44 1.65 -10.29
C ASP A 45 10.04 0.19 -10.55
N HIS A 46 9.30 -0.42 -9.62
CA HIS A 46 8.98 -1.85 -9.63
C HIS A 46 7.49 -2.16 -9.83
N GLY A 47 6.60 -1.16 -9.83
CA GLY A 47 5.16 -1.37 -9.95
C GLY A 47 4.54 -1.88 -8.65
N PHE A 48 3.66 -2.88 -8.73
CA PHE A 48 2.98 -3.40 -7.53
C PHE A 48 3.95 -4.14 -6.61
N VAL A 49 3.98 -3.73 -5.35
CA VAL A 49 4.79 -4.34 -4.29
C VAL A 49 3.92 -4.69 -3.08
N THR A 50 4.26 -5.77 -2.40
CA THR A 50 3.57 -6.17 -1.16
C THR A 50 3.85 -5.17 -0.04
N ARG A 51 3.03 -5.21 1.03
CA ARG A 51 3.27 -4.35 2.21
C ARG A 51 4.63 -4.55 2.87
N LYS A 52 5.22 -5.74 2.78
CA LYS A 52 6.54 -6.04 3.34
C LYS A 52 7.65 -5.39 2.51
N GLU A 53 7.59 -5.58 1.19
CA GLU A 53 8.53 -4.94 0.26
C GLU A 53 8.41 -3.43 0.32
N ALA A 54 7.17 -2.91 0.35
CA ALA A 54 6.91 -1.48 0.49
C ALA A 54 7.49 -0.92 1.79
N CYS A 55 7.41 -1.66 2.91
CA CYS A 55 8.00 -1.23 4.17
C CYS A 55 9.52 -1.08 4.05
N ARG A 56 10.19 -2.02 3.40
CA ARG A 56 11.62 -1.97 3.15
C ARG A 56 11.99 -0.77 2.27
N ILE A 57 11.32 -0.63 1.13
CA ILE A 57 11.55 0.47 0.17
C ILE A 57 11.31 1.83 0.84
N ALA A 58 10.16 2.03 1.50
CA ALA A 58 9.84 3.28 2.17
C ALA A 58 10.84 3.65 3.29
N THR A 59 11.43 2.65 3.94
CA THR A 59 12.48 2.85 4.93
C THR A 59 13.80 3.26 4.28
N GLU A 60 14.22 2.54 3.23
CA GLU A 60 15.46 2.80 2.48
C GLU A 60 15.43 4.19 1.79
N GLU A 61 14.25 4.60 1.32
CA GLU A 61 14.00 5.90 0.67
C GLU A 61 13.72 7.04 1.67
N GLY A 62 13.77 6.79 2.98
CA GLY A 62 13.54 7.80 4.02
C GLY A 62 12.10 8.32 4.12
N GLN A 63 11.12 7.70 3.43
CA GLN A 63 9.71 8.14 3.43
C GLN A 63 9.04 8.01 4.81
N LEU A 64 9.62 7.21 5.71
CA LEU A 64 9.15 6.99 7.07
C LEU A 64 9.86 7.87 8.12
N GLU A 65 10.82 8.71 7.72
CA GLU A 65 11.53 9.58 8.65
C GLU A 65 10.59 10.57 9.34
N GLY A 66 10.72 10.69 10.67
CA GLY A 66 9.86 11.55 11.49
C GLY A 66 8.44 11.01 11.70
N ARG A 67 8.13 9.80 11.24
CA ARG A 67 6.81 9.16 11.38
C ARG A 67 6.87 8.00 12.36
N THR A 68 5.80 7.84 13.14
CA THR A 68 5.65 6.71 14.05
C THR A 68 4.79 5.64 13.39
N LYS A 69 5.39 4.49 13.07
CA LYS A 69 4.62 3.31 12.62
C LYS A 69 3.70 2.82 13.74
N THR A 70 2.46 2.53 13.40
CA THR A 70 1.45 2.04 14.37
C THR A 70 1.22 0.53 14.32
N GLY A 71 1.76 -0.16 13.30
CA GLY A 71 1.65 -1.61 13.10
C GLY A 71 2.97 -2.39 13.29
N PRO A 72 3.00 -3.68 12.90
CA PRO A 72 4.22 -4.48 12.88
C PRO A 72 5.39 -3.80 12.16
N LYS A 73 6.61 -4.01 12.68
CA LYS A 73 7.82 -3.33 12.19
C LYS A 73 8.13 -3.61 10.72
N ASP A 74 7.74 -4.78 10.20
CA ASP A 74 8.03 -5.27 8.86
C ASP A 74 6.87 -5.08 7.87
N ILE A 75 5.75 -4.49 8.28
CA ILE A 75 4.57 -4.32 7.44
C ILE A 75 4.24 -2.84 7.31
N LEU A 76 4.09 -2.34 6.08
CA LEU A 76 3.65 -0.99 5.82
C LEU A 76 2.13 -0.88 5.70
N PHE A 77 1.54 0.07 6.42
CA PHE A 77 0.17 0.51 6.24
C PHE A 77 0.13 1.84 5.51
N SER A 78 -0.95 2.12 4.78
CA SER A 78 -1.10 3.38 4.06
C SER A 78 -1.04 4.59 5.00
N GLU A 79 -1.55 4.40 6.22
CA GLU A 79 -1.56 5.32 7.34
C GLU A 79 -0.16 5.66 7.86
N ASP A 80 0.82 4.78 7.65
CA ASP A 80 2.22 5.05 8.01
C ASP A 80 2.86 6.06 7.02
N LEU A 81 2.34 6.17 5.79
CA LEU A 81 2.84 7.08 4.74
C LEU A 81 2.01 8.35 4.57
N TRP A 82 0.70 8.34 4.88
CA TRP A 82 -0.20 9.49 4.78
C TRP A 82 -1.26 9.45 5.87
#